data_AF-A0A382X8M5-F1
#
_entry.id   AF-A0A382X8M5-F1
#
_cell.length_a   1.000
_cell.length_b   1.000
_cell.length_c   1.000
_cell.angle_alpha   90.00
_cell.angle_beta   90.00
_cell.angle_gamma   90.00
#
_symmetry.space_group_name_H-M   'P 1'
#
loop_
_entity.id
_entity.type
_entity.pdbx_description
1 polymer ?
#
loop_
_entity_poly.entity_id
_entity_poly.type
_entity_poly.pdbx_seq_one_letter_code
_entity_poly.pdbx_strand_id
1 'polypeptide(L)'
;VTLSSGENWHHCVLWSLKQQLNGLENLALIPGTSGAAPIQNIGAYGVEISSKISIVRAINLKTGELIDFSKDDCLFSYRDSFFKKKNNEYL
;
A
#
# COMPACT_ATOMS: atom_id res chain seq x y z
N VAL A 1 8.23 3.88 -8.61
CA VAL A 1 7.58 5.07 -8.01
C VAL A 1 7.50 4.87 -6.51
N THR A 2 7.63 5.93 -5.73
CA THR A 2 7.41 5.91 -4.28
C THR A 2 6.28 6.88 -3.96
N LEU A 3 5.36 6.49 -3.08
CA LEU A 3 4.24 7.31 -2.63
C LEU A 3 4.37 7.53 -1.12
N SER A 4 4.21 8.78 -0.66
CA SER A 4 4.12 9.09 0.76
C SER A 4 2.81 8.55 1.34
N SER A 5 2.77 8.12 2.60
CA SER A 5 1.63 7.42 3.21
C SER A 5 0.33 8.24 3.30
N GLY A 6 0.44 9.58 3.34
CA GLY A 6 -0.69 10.51 3.44
C GLY A 6 -1.35 10.89 2.12
N GLU A 7 -0.81 10.43 0.98
CA GLU A 7 -1.36 10.78 -0.33
C GLU A 7 -2.73 10.16 -0.56
N ASN A 8 -3.65 10.90 -1.16
CA ASN A 8 -4.94 10.36 -1.56
C ASN A 8 -4.74 9.25 -2.61
N TRP A 9 -5.30 8.07 -2.35
CA TRP A 9 -5.07 6.89 -3.20
C TRP A 9 -5.51 7.14 -4.65
N HIS A 10 -6.73 7.64 -4.86
CA HIS A 10 -7.23 7.85 -6.22
C HIS A 10 -6.40 8.89 -6.97
N HIS A 11 -5.95 9.95 -6.31
CA HIS A 11 -5.04 10.92 -6.91
C HIS A 11 -3.71 10.29 -7.31
N CYS A 12 -3.18 9.34 -6.53
CA CYS A 12 -1.98 8.57 -6.91
C CYS A 12 -2.20 7.77 -8.20
N VAL A 13 -3.36 7.13 -8.34
CA VAL A 13 -3.72 6.39 -9.57
C VAL A 13 -3.79 7.35 -10.77
N LEU A 14 -4.50 8.47 -10.65
CA LEU A 14 -4.59 9.46 -11.73
C LEU A 14 -3.23 10.05 -12.08
N TRP A 15 -2.39 10.32 -11.08
CA TRP A 15 -1.03 10.79 -11.28
C TRP A 15 -0.20 9.75 -12.05
N SER A 16 -0.27 8.46 -11.69
CA SER A 16 0.52 7.41 -12.37
C SER A 16 0.14 7.28 -13.84
N LEU A 17 -1.16 7.34 -14.16
CA LEU A 17 -1.66 7.30 -15.54
C LEU A 17 -1.20 8.52 -16.35
N LYS A 18 -1.15 9.72 -15.75
CA LYS A 18 -0.56 10.91 -16.40
C LYS A 18 0.92 10.75 -16.69
N GLN A 19 1.65 10.00 -15.86
CA GLN A 19 3.05 9.63 -16.09
C GLN A 19 3.22 8.42 -17.03
N GLN A 20 2.14 7.91 -17.63
CA GLN A 20 2.13 6.70 -18.48
C GLN A 20 2.60 5.44 -17.74
N LEU A 21 2.45 5.42 -16.40
CA LEU A 21 2.73 4.28 -15.54
C LEU A 21 1.44 3.49 -15.33
N ASN A 22 1.27 2.44 -16.14
CA ASN A 22 0.11 1.56 -16.11
C ASN A 22 0.23 0.48 -15.02
N GLY A 23 -0.89 -0.06 -14.59
CA GLY A 23 -1.02 -1.17 -13.63
C GLY A 23 -1.81 -0.85 -12.35
N LEU A 24 -2.27 0.40 -12.15
CA LEU A 24 -3.07 0.81 -10.99
C LEU A 24 -4.52 1.16 -11.35
N GLU A 25 -4.87 1.16 -12.63
CA GLU A 25 -6.18 1.55 -13.17
C GLU A 25 -7.34 0.76 -12.57
N ASN A 26 -7.17 -0.56 -12.36
CA ASN A 26 -8.17 -1.41 -11.68
C ASN A 26 -8.43 -1.00 -10.23
N LEU A 27 -7.55 -0.21 -9.63
CA LEU A 27 -7.65 0.25 -8.24
C LEU A 27 -8.13 1.71 -8.16
N ALA A 28 -8.55 2.32 -9.27
CA ALA A 28 -9.10 3.67 -9.29
C ALA A 28 -10.35 3.80 -8.41
N LEU A 29 -10.63 5.01 -7.91
CA LEU A 29 -11.76 5.38 -7.07
C LEU A 29 -11.87 4.66 -5.70
N ILE A 30 -10.93 3.79 -5.34
CA ILE A 30 -10.84 3.30 -3.96
C ILE A 30 -10.54 4.51 -3.03
N PRO A 31 -11.33 4.73 -1.98
CA PRO A 31 -11.10 5.84 -1.05
C PRO A 31 -9.92 5.55 -0.11
N GLY A 32 -9.45 6.59 0.58
CA GLY A 32 -8.39 6.48 1.58
C GLY A 32 -7.02 6.91 1.04
N THR A 33 -5.98 6.51 1.75
CA THR A 33 -4.61 6.94 1.47
C THR A 33 -3.74 5.79 0.95
N SER A 34 -2.67 6.14 0.25
CA SER A 34 -1.61 5.21 -0.18
C SER A 34 -0.99 4.42 0.98
N GLY A 35 -0.87 4.99 2.18
CA GLY A 35 -0.37 4.31 3.38
C GLY A 35 -1.35 3.27 3.93
N ALA A 36 -2.65 3.50 3.77
CA ALA A 36 -3.67 2.54 4.18
C ALA A 36 -3.85 1.38 3.17
N ALA A 37 -3.49 1.60 1.90
CA ALA A 37 -3.61 0.62 0.82
C ALA A 37 -2.99 -0.77 1.15
N PRO A 38 -1.75 -0.88 1.66
CA PRO A 38 -1.17 -2.18 2.01
C PRO A 38 -1.85 -2.85 3.22
N ILE A 39 -2.43 -2.10 4.16
CA ILE A 39 -2.97 -2.67 5.41
C ILE A 39 -4.03 -3.74 5.12
N GLN A 40 -4.97 -3.43 4.23
CA GLN A 40 -6.01 -4.38 3.82
C GLN A 40 -5.76 -4.99 2.44
N ASN A 41 -4.55 -4.87 1.90
CA ASN A 41 -4.24 -5.33 0.54
C ASN A 41 -5.37 -4.95 -0.44
N ILE A 42 -5.63 -3.65 -0.60
CA ILE A 42 -6.78 -3.17 -1.38
C ILE A 42 -6.80 -3.81 -2.76
N GLY A 43 -7.99 -4.14 -3.24
CA GLY A 43 -8.14 -4.80 -4.52
C GLY A 43 -9.53 -4.63 -5.11
N ALA A 44 -9.59 -4.45 -6.42
CA ALA A 44 -10.82 -4.33 -7.19
C ALA A 44 -10.57 -4.85 -8.60
N TYR A 45 -11.65 -5.30 -9.26
CA TYR A 45 -11.63 -5.79 -10.64
C TYR A 45 -10.50 -6.82 -10.91
N GLY A 46 -10.33 -7.78 -10.00
CA GLY A 46 -9.36 -8.88 -10.14
C GLY A 46 -7.89 -8.52 -9.86
N VAL A 47 -7.60 -7.28 -9.43
CA VAL A 47 -6.24 -6.83 -9.10
C VAL A 47 -6.16 -6.48 -7.62
N GLU A 48 -5.04 -6.82 -6.98
CA GLU A 48 -4.70 -6.43 -5.63
C GLU A 48 -3.40 -5.61 -5.62
N ILE A 49 -3.27 -4.68 -4.67
CA ILE A 49 -2.10 -3.80 -4.58
C ILE A 49 -0.80 -4.55 -4.29
N SER A 50 -0.88 -5.70 -3.62
CA SER A 50 0.25 -6.62 -3.39
C SER A 50 0.96 -7.03 -4.69
N SER A 51 0.25 -7.05 -5.83
CA SER A 51 0.85 -7.35 -7.14
C SER A 51 1.75 -6.21 -7.68
N LYS A 52 1.68 -5.02 -7.08
CA LYS A 52 2.37 -3.79 -7.52
C LYS A 52 3.34 -3.22 -6.47
N ILE A 53 3.32 -3.74 -5.25
CA ILE A 53 4.22 -3.33 -4.16
C ILE A 53 5.55 -4.09 -4.27
N SER A 54 6.65 -3.34 -4.19
CA SER A 54 7.99 -3.89 -3.98
C SER A 54 8.42 -3.81 -2.51
N ILE A 55 8.24 -2.63 -1.89
CA ILE A 55 8.66 -2.33 -0.52
C ILE A 55 7.57 -1.49 0.17
N VAL A 56 7.33 -1.76 1.46
CA VAL A 56 6.59 -0.88 2.37
C VAL A 56 7.57 -0.39 3.45
N ARG A 57 7.75 0.93 3.56
CA ARG A 57 8.54 1.55 4.62
C ARG A 57 7.62 2.00 5.74
N ALA A 58 7.88 1.57 6.97
CA ALA A 58 7.07 1.91 8.13
C ALA A 58 7.93 2.20 9.37
N ILE A 59 7.42 3.02 10.28
CA ILE A 59 8.01 3.28 11.60
C ILE A 59 7.48 2.27 12.60
N ASN A 60 8.37 1.53 13.27
CA ASN A 60 7.98 0.73 14.42
C ASN A 60 7.68 1.67 15.60
N LEU A 61 6.42 1.69 16.08
CA LEU A 61 6.01 2.62 17.12
C LEU A 61 6.62 2.35 18.50
N LYS A 62 7.15 1.15 18.73
CA LYS A 62 7.80 0.81 20.01
C LYS A 62 9.25 1.28 20.05
N THR A 63 9.97 1.19 18.93
CA THR A 63 11.40 1.52 18.86
C THR A 63 11.69 2.88 18.21
N GLY A 64 10.75 3.41 17.44
CA GLY A 64 10.93 4.62 16.62
C GLY A 64 11.74 4.38 15.34
N GLU A 65 12.13 3.14 15.05
CA GLU A 65 12.98 2.82 13.91
C GLU A 65 12.18 2.74 12.61
N LEU A 66 12.80 3.20 11.53
CA LEU A 66 12.30 2.99 10.17
C LEU A 66 12.72 1.61 9.68
N ILE A 67 11.73 0.83 9.22
CA ILE A 67 11.91 -0.53 8.73
C ILE A 67 11.34 -0.63 7.32
N ASP A 68 12.11 -1.25 6.42
CA ASP A 68 11.67 -1.61 5.08
C ASP A 68 11.20 -3.07 5.07
N PHE A 69 9.93 -3.27 4.74
CA PHE A 69 9.33 -4.58 4.54
C PHE A 69 9.33 -4.90 3.05
N SER A 70 9.93 -6.01 2.66
CA SER A 70 9.75 -6.54 1.31
C SER A 70 8.29 -6.98 1.11
N LYS A 71 7.90 -7.23 -0.15
CA LYS A 71 6.59 -7.81 -0.46
C LYS A 71 6.31 -9.11 0.32
N ASP A 72 7.31 -9.96 0.49
CA ASP A 72 7.15 -11.25 1.20
C ASP A 72 7.00 -11.04 2.71
N ASP A 73 7.71 -10.07 3.29
CA ASP A 73 7.58 -9.69 4.71
C ASP A 73 6.19 -9.12 5.03
N CYS A 74 5.53 -8.51 4.05
CA CYS A 74 4.19 -7.95 4.21
C CYS A 74 3.10 -9.02 4.36
N LEU A 75 3.39 -10.29 4.02
CA LEU A 75 2.49 -11.44 4.16
C LEU A 75 1.06 -11.16 3.66
N PHE A 76 0.95 -10.55 2.48
CA PHE A 76 -0.33 -10.19 1.88
C PHE A 76 -1.20 -11.43 1.63
N SER A 77 -2.48 -11.33 1.96
CA SER A 77 -3.51 -12.26 1.52
C SER A 77 -4.81 -11.51 1.26
N TYR A 78 -5.89 -12.22 0.92
CA TYR A 78 -7.15 -11.58 0.57
C TYR A 78 -7.67 -10.70 1.72
N ARG A 79 -7.67 -9.39 1.50
CA ARG A 79 -8.07 -8.35 2.47
C ARG A 79 -7.28 -8.32 3.79
N ASP A 80 -6.05 -8.82 3.77
CA ASP A 80 -5.22 -9.00 4.96
C ASP A 80 -3.72 -8.81 4.67
N SER A 81 -2.96 -8.49 5.72
CA SER A 81 -1.52 -8.28 5.67
C SER A 81 -0.90 -8.47 7.06
N PHE A 82 0.42 -8.50 7.12
CA PHE A 82 1.18 -8.41 8.36
C PHE A 82 0.76 -7.20 9.22
N PHE A 83 0.61 -6.02 8.61
CA PHE A 83 0.30 -4.78 9.31
C PHE A 83 -1.08 -4.81 9.99
N LYS A 84 -2.08 -5.43 9.35
CA LYS A 84 -3.41 -5.60 9.93
C LYS A 84 -3.38 -6.47 11.19
N LYS A 85 -2.56 -7.53 11.20
CA LYS A 85 -2.39 -8.43 12.35
C LYS A 85 -1.65 -7.78 13.51
N LYS A 86 -0.74 -6.86 13.19
CA LYS A 86 0.06 -6.09 14.16
C LYS A 86 -0.64 -4.83 14.68
N ASN A 87 -1.92 -4.63 14.35
CA ASN A 87 -2.84 -3.66 14.95
C ASN A 87 -2.19 -2.39 15.53
N ASN A 88 -1.79 -1.46 14.64
CA ASN A 88 -1.15 -0.18 14.97
C ASN A 88 0.25 -0.25 15.62
N GLU A 89 1.00 -1.34 15.47
CA GLU A 89 2.43 -1.36 15.86
C GLU A 89 3.34 -0.60 14.86
N TYR A 90 2.85 -0.34 13.65
CA TYR A 90 3.61 0.28 12.56
C TYR A 90 2.84 1.45 11.95
N LEU A 91 3.55 2.55 11.63
CA LEU A 91 3.03 3.71 10.87
C LEU A 91 3.67 3.85 9.50
#